data_AF-G3PIE3-F1
#
_entry.id   AF-G3PIE3-F1
#
_cell.length_a   1.000
_cell.length_b   1.000
_cell.length_c   1.000
_cell.angle_alpha   90.00
_cell.angle_beta   90.00
_cell.angle_gamma   90.00
#
_symmetry.space_group_name_H-M   'P 1'
#
loop_
_entity.id
_entity.type
_entity.pdbx_description
1 polymer ?
#
loop_
_entity_poly.entity_id
_entity_poly.type
_entity_poly.pdbx_seq_one_letter_code
_entity_poly.pdbx_strand_id
1 'polypeptide(L)'
;MSSRAGDAETSLQAQLAEYRAQAEHWQGVATICELSKQEELAELQKQCDQEIQSLQEALRETASQYEARISVLQSQPGEWRRPSGPNTIGGRRVRTDAESASNGSPPSIGNSLTEAEAAPPTDRRHNQPAELEAGAEGEGTPPASEAYFSLRHCDSASLSSFSLDTPSLPRKHHAQEDTDSLVSTGTLVPEAIYLPPAGHRLVTHGDWDALNAQVSELRGETSRLQTEKEELERELDTQTNHTHKQVSMLQCQVHTSEALLQDIQKAFSQSQNAVQSRLAELSFSQRKVCSELSRLKGEEVEHEGPDSSFPATLQGAHCEERLRIEIVHLQEQLDTRTEENDVLGVQLSSLKTETERIQSQREQLHAELLACRTEVEALRVALSHVQSTNKALSNDKASLHQQCLELRSQVISLRSQVDTTQTVQKDFVQLSQSLQVKLELIRQAESLEQVREILEEGVSEASSPPADAS
;
A
#
# COMPACT_ATOMS: atom_id res chain seq x y z
N MET A 1 5.96 -51.14 61.03
CA MET A 1 6.65 -51.21 59.71
C MET A 1 5.66 -51.32 58.56
N SER A 2 4.72 -52.28 58.54
CA SER A 2 3.79 -52.47 57.40
C SER A 2 2.91 -51.26 57.04
N SER A 3 2.58 -50.37 57.98
CA SER A 3 1.77 -49.17 57.72
C SER A 3 2.48 -48.18 56.80
N ARG A 4 3.69 -47.74 57.17
CA ARG A 4 4.49 -46.72 56.45
C ARG A 4 4.82 -47.11 54.99
N ALA A 5 4.72 -48.39 54.64
CA ALA A 5 4.77 -48.87 53.26
C ALA A 5 3.45 -48.65 52.51
N GLY A 6 2.30 -49.01 53.10
CA GLY A 6 0.98 -48.74 52.53
C GLY A 6 0.66 -47.24 52.42
N ASP A 7 1.14 -46.42 53.35
CA ASP A 7 1.05 -44.95 53.28
C ASP A 7 1.82 -44.39 52.06
N ALA A 8 2.98 -44.98 51.73
CA ALA A 8 3.75 -44.62 50.54
C ALA A 8 3.11 -45.15 49.24
N GLU A 9 2.61 -46.39 49.24
CA GLU A 9 1.91 -46.99 48.08
C GLU A 9 0.64 -46.22 47.73
N THR A 10 -0.14 -45.79 48.72
CA THR A 10 -1.36 -44.98 48.50
C THR A 10 -1.03 -43.55 48.04
N SER A 11 0.04 -42.93 48.55
CA SER A 11 0.55 -41.65 48.05
C SER A 11 0.96 -41.73 46.57
N LEU A 12 1.72 -42.76 46.19
CA LEU A 12 2.10 -43.01 44.81
C LEU A 12 0.90 -43.33 43.90
N GLN A 13 -0.09 -44.06 44.40
CA GLN A 13 -1.34 -44.31 43.68
C GLN A 13 -2.14 -43.02 43.44
N ALA A 14 -2.17 -42.09 44.41
CA ALA A 14 -2.80 -40.79 44.25
C ALA A 14 -2.07 -39.92 43.21
N GLN A 15 -0.74 -39.87 43.25
CA GLN A 15 0.07 -39.15 42.25
C GLN A 15 -0.11 -39.74 40.84
N LEU A 16 -0.15 -41.07 40.69
CA LEU A 16 -0.40 -41.72 39.40
C LEU A 16 -1.81 -41.44 38.87
N ALA A 17 -2.82 -41.35 39.75
CA ALA A 17 -4.16 -40.93 39.37
C ALA A 17 -4.22 -39.45 38.94
N GLU A 18 -3.47 -38.57 39.61
CA GLU A 18 -3.37 -37.15 39.26
C GLU A 18 -2.66 -36.95 37.91
N TYR A 19 -1.48 -37.54 37.70
CA TYR A 19 -0.79 -37.47 36.40
C TYR A 19 -1.63 -38.05 35.26
N ARG A 20 -2.41 -39.10 35.53
CA ARG A 20 -3.36 -39.66 34.57
C ARG A 20 -4.48 -38.67 34.24
N ALA A 21 -5.09 -38.03 35.24
CA ALA A 21 -6.12 -37.01 35.02
C ALA A 21 -5.57 -35.77 34.27
N GLN A 22 -4.32 -35.36 34.55
CA GLN A 22 -3.63 -34.30 33.81
C GLN A 22 -3.39 -34.72 32.35
N ALA A 23 -2.96 -35.96 32.08
CA ALA A 23 -2.77 -36.47 30.71
C ALA A 23 -4.10 -36.55 29.93
N GLU A 24 -5.16 -37.07 30.56
CA GLU A 24 -6.51 -37.13 29.98
C GLU A 24 -7.08 -35.71 29.73
N HIS A 25 -6.77 -34.73 30.59
CA HIS A 25 -7.10 -33.31 30.37
C HIS A 25 -6.34 -32.71 29.17
N TRP A 26 -5.01 -32.85 29.10
CA TRP A 26 -4.22 -32.33 27.98
C TRP A 26 -4.58 -33.00 26.64
N GLN A 27 -4.91 -34.29 26.65
CA GLN A 27 -5.46 -34.97 25.48
C GLN A 27 -6.81 -34.37 25.04
N GLY A 28 -7.69 -34.05 25.99
CA GLY A 28 -8.94 -33.34 25.73
C GLY A 28 -8.73 -31.96 25.11
N VAL A 29 -7.82 -31.15 25.68
CA VAL A 29 -7.45 -29.83 25.15
C VAL A 29 -6.88 -29.95 23.73
N ALA A 30 -5.94 -30.87 23.49
CA ALA A 30 -5.37 -31.10 22.17
C ALA A 30 -6.44 -31.51 21.13
N THR A 31 -7.39 -32.36 21.52
CA THR A 31 -8.51 -32.78 20.65
C THR A 31 -9.41 -31.60 20.31
N ILE A 32 -9.72 -30.72 21.28
CA ILE A 32 -10.53 -29.51 21.04
C ILE A 32 -9.80 -28.52 20.14
N CYS A 33 -8.49 -28.31 20.33
CA CYS A 33 -7.68 -27.47 19.44
C CYS A 33 -7.59 -28.03 18.01
N GLU A 34 -7.49 -29.35 17.86
CA GLU A 34 -7.50 -29.99 16.53
C GLU A 34 -8.86 -29.84 15.85
N LEU A 35 -9.96 -30.07 16.55
CA LEU A 35 -11.32 -29.90 16.01
C LEU A 35 -11.60 -28.43 15.65
N SER A 36 -11.28 -27.47 16.53
CA SER A 36 -11.43 -26.03 16.25
C SER A 36 -10.67 -25.62 14.99
N LYS A 37 -9.45 -26.14 14.79
CA LYS A 37 -8.67 -25.90 13.56
C LYS A 37 -9.29 -26.56 12.33
N GLN A 38 -9.88 -27.75 12.47
CA GLN A 38 -10.59 -28.42 11.36
C GLN A 38 -11.88 -27.65 10.99
N GLU A 39 -12.57 -27.06 11.95
CA GLU A 39 -13.74 -26.19 11.74
C GLU A 39 -13.33 -24.89 11.00
N GLU A 40 -12.31 -24.17 11.48
CA GLU A 40 -11.77 -22.98 10.79
C GLU A 40 -11.36 -23.27 9.34
N LEU A 41 -10.65 -24.38 9.10
CA LEU A 41 -10.25 -24.79 7.75
C LEU A 41 -11.44 -25.16 6.86
N ALA A 42 -12.50 -25.76 7.42
CA ALA A 42 -13.72 -26.06 6.69
C ALA A 42 -14.53 -24.80 6.35
N GLU A 43 -14.56 -23.80 7.23
CA GLU A 43 -15.20 -22.51 6.94
C GLU A 43 -14.43 -21.72 5.88
N LEU A 44 -13.09 -21.68 5.95
CA LEU A 44 -12.25 -21.05 4.92
C LEU A 44 -12.41 -21.74 3.55
N GLN A 45 -12.38 -23.07 3.50
CA GLN A 45 -12.62 -23.82 2.26
C GLN A 45 -13.99 -23.48 1.64
N LYS A 46 -15.04 -23.45 2.48
CA LYS A 46 -16.40 -23.08 2.05
C LYS A 46 -16.48 -21.63 1.55
N GLN A 47 -15.76 -20.69 2.15
CA GLN A 47 -15.69 -19.31 1.67
C GLN A 47 -15.05 -19.25 0.28
N CYS A 48 -13.89 -19.89 0.08
CA CYS A 48 -13.24 -19.99 -1.23
C CYS A 48 -14.15 -20.65 -2.28
N ASP A 49 -14.81 -21.75 -1.96
CA ASP A 49 -15.73 -22.43 -2.88
C ASP A 49 -16.92 -21.54 -3.28
N GLN A 50 -17.40 -20.69 -2.37
CA GLN A 50 -18.51 -19.78 -2.62
C GLN A 50 -18.09 -18.52 -3.40
N GLU A 51 -16.88 -18.00 -3.19
CA GLU A 51 -16.28 -16.97 -4.03
C GLU A 51 -16.04 -17.46 -5.46
N ILE A 52 -15.51 -18.68 -5.63
CA ILE A 52 -15.32 -19.32 -6.93
C ILE A 52 -16.66 -19.46 -7.67
N GLN A 53 -17.72 -19.88 -6.98
CA GLN A 53 -19.07 -19.96 -7.56
C GLN A 53 -19.61 -18.57 -7.97
N SER A 54 -19.44 -17.55 -7.13
CA SER A 54 -19.84 -16.17 -7.43
C SER A 54 -19.12 -15.61 -8.66
N LEU A 55 -17.81 -15.84 -8.77
CA LEU A 55 -17.01 -15.41 -9.92
C LEU A 55 -17.38 -16.18 -11.20
N GLN A 56 -17.65 -17.49 -11.09
CA GLN A 56 -18.15 -18.29 -12.21
C GLN A 56 -19.52 -17.82 -12.69
N GLU A 57 -20.43 -17.43 -11.80
CA GLU A 57 -21.74 -16.86 -12.16
C GLU A 57 -21.59 -15.50 -12.85
N ALA A 58 -20.74 -14.59 -12.34
CA ALA A 58 -20.48 -13.30 -12.98
C ALA A 58 -19.84 -13.45 -14.38
N LEU A 59 -18.93 -14.40 -14.56
CA LEU A 59 -18.34 -14.74 -15.87
C LEU A 59 -19.38 -15.37 -16.82
N ARG A 60 -20.28 -16.23 -16.30
CA ARG A 60 -21.39 -16.82 -17.05
C ARG A 60 -22.39 -15.75 -17.49
N GLU A 61 -22.71 -14.79 -16.63
CA GLU A 61 -23.64 -13.71 -16.96
C GLU A 61 -23.03 -12.78 -18.02
N THR A 62 -21.81 -12.28 -17.80
CA THR A 62 -21.13 -11.41 -18.79
C THR A 62 -20.95 -12.10 -20.14
N ALA A 63 -20.60 -13.39 -20.17
CA ALA A 63 -20.60 -14.18 -21.41
C ALA A 63 -21.99 -14.16 -22.10
N SER A 64 -23.07 -14.42 -21.36
CA SER A 64 -24.44 -14.38 -21.92
C SER A 64 -24.87 -12.98 -22.40
N GLN A 65 -24.40 -11.91 -21.75
CA GLN A 65 -24.61 -10.53 -22.21
C GLN A 65 -23.87 -10.25 -23.53
N TYR A 66 -22.64 -10.76 -23.70
CA TYR A 66 -21.92 -10.69 -24.98
C TYR A 66 -22.59 -11.54 -26.07
N GLU A 67 -23.04 -12.76 -25.77
CA GLU A 67 -23.78 -13.61 -26.71
C GLU A 67 -25.09 -12.96 -27.17
N ALA A 68 -25.83 -12.32 -26.25
CA ALA A 68 -27.03 -11.54 -26.58
C ALA A 68 -26.69 -10.34 -27.48
N ARG A 69 -25.62 -9.57 -27.18
CA ARG A 69 -25.18 -8.44 -28.00
C ARG A 69 -24.73 -8.88 -29.40
N ILE A 70 -24.02 -10.01 -29.49
CA ILE A 70 -23.62 -10.62 -30.77
C ILE A 70 -24.86 -11.09 -31.55
N SER A 71 -25.83 -11.71 -30.88
CA SER A 71 -27.09 -12.14 -31.50
C SER A 71 -27.89 -10.96 -32.06
N VAL A 72 -27.96 -9.84 -31.32
CA VAL A 72 -28.57 -8.58 -31.82
C VAL A 72 -27.85 -8.09 -33.08
N LEU A 73 -26.52 -8.00 -33.05
CA LEU A 73 -25.71 -7.55 -34.20
C LEU A 73 -25.84 -8.48 -35.42
N GLN A 74 -25.96 -9.80 -35.22
CA GLN A 74 -26.19 -10.77 -36.30
C GLN A 74 -27.62 -10.75 -36.82
N SER A 75 -28.60 -10.39 -35.98
CA SER A 75 -30.01 -10.30 -36.36
C SER A 75 -30.37 -9.07 -37.21
N GLN A 76 -29.50 -8.06 -37.26
CA GLN A 76 -29.68 -6.85 -38.09
C GLN A 76 -29.37 -7.12 -39.57
N PRO A 77 -30.36 -7.16 -40.48
CA PRO A 77 -30.12 -7.52 -41.88
C PRO A 77 -30.15 -6.28 -42.79
N GLY A 78 -28.97 -5.77 -43.16
CA GLY A 78 -28.79 -5.17 -44.50
C GLY A 78 -28.18 -3.78 -44.65
N GLU A 79 -28.05 -2.95 -43.61
CA GLU A 79 -27.65 -1.54 -43.81
C GLU A 79 -26.20 -1.34 -44.29
N TRP A 80 -25.27 -2.24 -43.94
CA TRP A 80 -23.85 -2.15 -44.30
C TRP A 80 -23.48 -2.55 -45.75
N ARG A 81 -24.42 -2.57 -46.72
CA ARG A 81 -24.12 -3.01 -48.10
C ARG A 81 -24.86 -2.30 -49.25
N ARG A 82 -24.54 -1.02 -49.48
CA ARG A 82 -24.34 -0.36 -50.82
C ARG A 82 -23.82 1.08 -50.58
N PRO A 83 -23.27 1.80 -51.59
CA PRO A 83 -23.40 1.60 -53.04
C PRO A 83 -22.09 1.31 -53.82
N SER A 84 -22.22 0.67 -54.98
CA SER A 84 -21.30 0.76 -56.13
C SER A 84 -21.87 0.01 -57.36
N GLY A 85 -21.63 0.58 -58.54
CA GLY A 85 -21.45 -0.08 -59.85
C GLY A 85 -22.51 -1.06 -60.41
N PRO A 86 -23.05 -0.83 -61.63
CA PRO A 86 -23.81 -1.84 -62.36
C PRO A 86 -22.91 -2.66 -63.30
N ASN A 87 -23.00 -4.01 -63.27
CA ASN A 87 -22.94 -4.80 -64.51
C ASN A 87 -23.51 -6.23 -64.44
N THR A 88 -24.38 -6.52 -65.41
CA THR A 88 -24.67 -7.76 -66.15
C THR A 88 -24.24 -9.18 -65.67
N ILE A 89 -25.22 -10.12 -65.76
CA ILE A 89 -25.11 -11.58 -66.03
C ILE A 89 -24.65 -12.51 -64.87
N GLY A 90 -25.43 -13.58 -64.55
CA GLY A 90 -24.99 -14.56 -63.51
C GLY A 90 -25.82 -15.79 -63.07
N GLY A 91 -26.97 -16.17 -63.67
CA GLY A 91 -27.48 -17.57 -63.64
C GLY A 91 -28.04 -18.25 -62.36
N ARG A 92 -29.39 -18.31 -62.27
CA ARG A 92 -30.22 -19.56 -62.22
C ARG A 92 -30.30 -20.47 -60.95
N ARG A 93 -31.46 -20.41 -60.26
CA ARG A 93 -32.18 -21.47 -59.44
C ARG A 93 -31.58 -21.83 -58.05
N VAL A 94 -32.32 -22.31 -57.03
CA VAL A 94 -33.76 -22.64 -56.78
C VAL A 94 -34.02 -22.49 -55.25
N ARG A 95 -35.13 -21.89 -54.75
CA ARG A 95 -36.38 -22.51 -54.18
C ARG A 95 -36.14 -23.60 -53.10
N THR A 96 -36.81 -23.67 -51.93
CA THR A 96 -38.16 -23.23 -51.47
C THR A 96 -38.18 -22.93 -49.94
N ASP A 97 -39.01 -21.95 -49.52
CA ASP A 97 -40.10 -21.95 -48.49
C ASP A 97 -39.86 -22.66 -47.11
N ALA A 98 -40.43 -22.30 -45.94
CA ALA A 98 -41.49 -21.39 -45.45
C ALA A 98 -41.32 -21.22 -43.89
N GLU A 99 -41.97 -20.38 -43.07
CA GLU A 99 -42.80 -19.15 -43.15
C GLU A 99 -43.07 -18.56 -41.73
N SER A 100 -43.51 -17.29 -41.62
CA SER A 100 -44.41 -16.70 -40.58
C SER A 100 -43.98 -16.64 -39.07
N ALA A 101 -44.42 -15.72 -38.19
CA ALA A 101 -45.21 -14.45 -38.21
C ALA A 101 -45.27 -13.87 -36.76
N SER A 102 -45.66 -12.63 -36.39
CA SER A 102 -45.80 -11.29 -37.04
C SER A 102 -46.25 -10.20 -36.02
N ASN A 103 -45.94 -8.91 -36.24
CA ASN A 103 -46.55 -7.68 -35.64
C ASN A 103 -46.23 -7.35 -34.16
N GLY A 104 -46.26 -6.08 -33.68
CA GLY A 104 -46.52 -4.78 -34.35
C GLY A 104 -46.39 -3.55 -33.40
N SER A 105 -46.60 -2.32 -33.91
CA SER A 105 -46.43 -1.00 -33.22
C SER A 105 -47.65 -0.06 -33.49
N PRO A 106 -47.69 1.27 -33.18
CA PRO A 106 -46.91 2.16 -32.27
C PRO A 106 -47.88 2.78 -31.19
N PRO A 107 -48.26 4.09 -31.06
CA PRO A 107 -47.60 5.42 -31.23
C PRO A 107 -47.88 6.53 -30.15
N SER A 108 -46.82 7.28 -29.77
CA SER A 108 -46.76 8.78 -29.67
C SER A 108 -47.51 9.63 -28.60
N ILE A 109 -47.04 10.90 -28.50
CA ILE A 109 -47.57 12.10 -27.78
C ILE A 109 -47.21 12.18 -26.26
N GLY A 110 -46.70 13.31 -25.69
CA GLY A 110 -46.18 14.57 -26.25
C GLY A 110 -46.23 15.77 -25.25
N ASN A 111 -45.32 16.76 -25.41
CA ASN A 111 -45.27 18.11 -24.75
C ASN A 111 -45.08 18.14 -23.20
N SER A 112 -44.58 19.21 -22.51
CA SER A 112 -44.11 20.56 -22.90
C SER A 112 -43.15 21.18 -21.85
N LEU A 113 -42.63 22.40 -22.12
CA LEU A 113 -41.70 23.23 -21.32
C LEU A 113 -42.18 23.65 -19.90
N THR A 114 -41.24 24.05 -19.03
CA THR A 114 -41.23 25.40 -18.39
C THR A 114 -39.83 25.78 -17.85
N GLU A 115 -39.59 27.08 -17.62
CA GLU A 115 -38.29 27.70 -17.32
C GLU A 115 -38.11 28.04 -15.82
N ALA A 116 -36.85 28.28 -15.39
CA ALA A 116 -36.52 29.30 -14.37
C ALA A 116 -35.00 29.63 -14.39
N GLU A 117 -34.65 30.89 -14.09
CA GLU A 117 -33.30 31.47 -14.16
C GLU A 117 -32.87 32.05 -12.80
N ALA A 118 -31.60 31.88 -12.39
CA ALA A 118 -30.91 32.76 -11.43
C ALA A 118 -29.39 32.51 -11.40
N ALA A 119 -28.59 33.56 -11.14
CA ALA A 119 -27.14 33.49 -10.90
C ALA A 119 -26.71 34.45 -9.75
N PRO A 120 -25.43 34.84 -9.60
CA PRO A 120 -24.57 34.52 -8.46
C PRO A 120 -24.49 35.65 -7.39
N PRO A 121 -23.51 35.61 -6.45
CA PRO A 121 -22.30 36.42 -6.71
C PRO A 121 -20.97 35.86 -6.12
N THR A 122 -19.91 36.64 -6.31
CA THR A 122 -18.49 36.42 -5.93
C THR A 122 -18.04 37.24 -4.72
N ASP A 123 -16.97 36.87 -4.02
CA ASP A 123 -15.89 37.84 -3.68
C ASP A 123 -14.50 37.20 -3.39
N ARG A 124 -13.56 37.95 -2.78
CA ARG A 124 -12.22 38.23 -3.38
C ARG A 124 -11.17 38.70 -2.32
N ARG A 125 -9.89 38.88 -2.74
CA ARG A 125 -8.75 39.56 -2.01
C ARG A 125 -8.18 38.80 -0.77
N HIS A 126 -6.94 39.01 -0.27
CA HIS A 126 -5.62 39.34 -0.87
C HIS A 126 -4.46 39.31 0.19
N ASN A 127 -3.21 39.42 -0.27
CA ASN A 127 -1.98 39.96 0.39
C ASN A 127 -1.10 39.09 1.35
N GLN A 128 0.20 39.40 1.25
CA GLN A 128 1.37 39.07 2.10
C GLN A 128 1.85 40.42 2.76
N PRO A 129 3.14 40.71 3.14
CA PRO A 129 4.37 39.91 3.40
C PRO A 129 5.19 40.36 4.67
N ALA A 130 6.45 39.87 4.80
CA ALA A 130 7.64 40.56 5.38
C ALA A 130 7.71 40.78 6.93
N GLU A 131 8.86 40.96 7.61
CA GLU A 131 10.34 40.79 7.37
C GLU A 131 11.12 40.85 8.72
N LEU A 132 12.48 40.91 8.68
CA LEU A 132 13.45 41.31 9.75
C LEU A 132 13.88 40.25 10.79
N GLU A 133 15.07 40.31 11.44
CA GLU A 133 16.48 40.63 11.06
C GLU A 133 17.40 40.40 12.30
N ALA A 134 18.74 40.38 12.12
CA ALA A 134 19.82 40.21 13.12
C ALA A 134 19.86 38.85 13.89
N GLY A 135 20.97 38.36 14.43
CA GLY A 135 22.34 38.91 14.62
C GLY A 135 22.68 39.09 16.12
N ALA A 136 23.85 38.68 16.65
CA ALA A 136 25.01 38.06 16.02
C ALA A 136 25.99 37.39 17.06
N GLU A 137 26.91 36.56 16.53
CA GLU A 137 28.29 36.30 16.99
C GLU A 137 28.66 35.57 18.31
N GLY A 138 29.71 34.73 18.19
CA GLY A 138 30.66 34.35 19.25
C GLY A 138 30.49 32.98 19.96
N GLU A 139 31.49 32.10 20.04
CA GLU A 139 32.70 31.90 19.21
C GLU A 139 33.18 30.44 19.36
N GLY A 140 33.68 29.81 18.28
CA GLY A 140 34.18 28.44 18.30
C GLY A 140 34.83 28.02 16.97
N THR A 141 36.16 27.99 16.93
CA THR A 141 36.94 28.06 15.68
C THR A 141 37.08 26.71 14.93
N PRO A 142 36.89 26.65 13.59
CA PRO A 142 37.10 25.47 12.73
C PRO A 142 38.48 25.50 12.01
N PRO A 143 38.86 24.47 11.18
CA PRO A 143 38.57 24.53 9.73
C PRO A 143 38.44 23.12 9.05
N ALA A 144 38.81 23.04 7.75
CA ALA A 144 38.99 21.90 6.83
C ALA A 144 37.71 21.24 6.25
N SER A 145 37.17 21.66 5.08
CA SER A 145 37.70 21.59 3.68
C SER A 145 37.63 20.17 3.08
N GLU A 146 37.16 19.91 1.85
CA GLU A 146 36.65 20.71 0.71
C GLU A 146 35.67 19.78 -0.07
N ALA A 147 34.58 20.16 -0.73
CA ALA A 147 34.21 21.34 -1.53
C ALA A 147 34.90 21.43 -2.91
N TYR A 148 34.11 21.30 -3.99
CA TYR A 148 34.52 21.30 -5.42
C TYR A 148 35.39 20.08 -5.83
N PHE A 149 35.27 19.51 -7.03
CA PHE A 149 35.07 20.14 -8.34
C PHE A 149 33.76 19.83 -9.07
N SER A 150 33.15 20.88 -9.59
CA SER A 150 32.45 20.81 -10.90
C SER A 150 33.49 20.85 -12.01
N LEU A 151 33.31 20.08 -13.09
CA LEU A 151 33.76 20.52 -14.41
C LEU A 151 32.85 20.02 -15.54
N ARG A 152 32.52 20.92 -16.45
CA ARG A 152 31.96 20.64 -17.78
C ARG A 152 33.07 20.24 -18.75
N HIS A 153 32.67 19.84 -19.96
CA HIS A 153 33.46 19.68 -21.19
C HIS A 153 34.27 18.38 -21.34
N CYS A 154 33.84 17.53 -22.28
CA CYS A 154 34.64 17.11 -23.44
C CYS A 154 33.80 16.30 -24.44
N ASP A 155 33.20 17.05 -25.37
CA ASP A 155 32.88 16.81 -26.78
C ASP A 155 33.10 15.43 -27.47
N SER A 156 32.25 15.21 -28.50
CA SER A 156 32.51 14.44 -29.74
C SER A 156 32.69 12.91 -29.71
N ALA A 157 31.69 12.17 -30.19
CA ALA A 157 31.75 11.49 -31.51
C ALA A 157 30.45 10.68 -31.79
N SER A 158 30.13 10.46 -33.08
CA SER A 158 29.02 9.61 -33.52
C SER A 158 29.49 8.21 -33.91
N LEU A 159 28.80 7.17 -33.43
CA LEU A 159 28.67 5.86 -34.08
C LEU A 159 27.19 5.45 -33.93
N SER A 160 26.39 5.27 -34.98
CA SER A 160 26.53 4.39 -36.15
C SER A 160 26.10 2.94 -35.87
N SER A 161 24.82 2.67 -36.15
CA SER A 161 24.24 1.43 -36.68
C SER A 161 24.53 0.09 -35.98
N PHE A 162 23.45 -0.53 -35.48
CA PHE A 162 23.16 -1.91 -35.84
C PHE A 162 21.74 -1.98 -36.42
N SER A 163 21.64 -2.41 -37.67
CA SER A 163 20.38 -2.88 -38.25
C SER A 163 20.31 -4.40 -38.07
N LEU A 164 19.15 -4.91 -37.67
CA LEU A 164 18.73 -6.28 -37.95
C LEU A 164 17.27 -6.27 -38.39
N ASP A 165 16.93 -7.23 -39.25
CA ASP A 165 15.82 -7.10 -40.18
C ASP A 165 14.42 -7.38 -39.62
N THR A 166 13.45 -6.92 -40.39
CA THR A 166 12.01 -7.13 -40.19
C THR A 166 11.61 -8.62 -40.20
N PRO A 167 10.40 -8.94 -39.73
CA PRO A 167 9.34 -9.13 -40.74
C PRO A 167 8.25 -8.07 -40.66
N SER A 168 7.85 -7.58 -41.83
CA SER A 168 6.85 -6.53 -42.00
C SER A 168 5.49 -7.12 -42.37
N LEU A 169 4.40 -6.56 -41.83
CA LEU A 169 3.01 -6.68 -42.31
C LEU A 169 2.08 -5.81 -41.42
N PRO A 170 1.01 -5.21 -41.96
CA PRO A 170 1.02 -4.25 -43.05
C PRO A 170 0.58 -2.84 -42.58
N ARG A 171 1.16 -1.78 -43.14
CA ARG A 171 0.57 -0.44 -43.04
C ARG A 171 -0.74 -0.41 -43.85
N LYS A 172 -1.89 -0.46 -43.17
CA LYS A 172 -3.10 0.16 -43.73
C LYS A 172 -2.91 1.67 -43.69
N HIS A 173 -2.73 2.29 -44.85
CA HIS A 173 -3.12 3.68 -45.00
C HIS A 173 -4.62 3.75 -44.75
N HIS A 174 -5.05 4.50 -43.74
CA HIS A 174 -6.38 5.10 -43.82
C HIS A 174 -6.21 6.35 -44.67
N ALA A 175 -6.56 6.26 -45.95
CA ALA A 175 -6.80 7.47 -46.72
C ALA A 175 -7.94 8.21 -46.04
N GLN A 176 -7.76 9.51 -45.81
CA GLN A 176 -8.85 10.39 -45.39
C GLN A 176 -9.56 10.83 -46.66
N GLU A 177 -10.45 9.96 -47.15
CA GLU A 177 -11.41 10.28 -48.21
C GLU A 177 -12.40 11.33 -47.65
N ASP A 178 -12.07 12.58 -47.96
CA ASP A 178 -12.99 13.68 -48.28
C ASP A 178 -13.86 14.25 -47.11
N THR A 179 -14.08 15.56 -46.94
CA THR A 179 -13.81 16.76 -47.76
C THR A 179 -14.39 16.77 -49.17
N ASP A 180 -15.56 16.16 -49.35
CA ASP A 180 -16.35 16.30 -50.58
C ASP A 180 -17.63 17.11 -50.35
N SER A 181 -18.03 17.86 -51.38
CA SER A 181 -19.38 18.43 -51.57
C SER A 181 -20.03 19.21 -50.40
N LEU A 182 -19.43 20.33 -49.98
CA LEU A 182 -20.17 21.49 -49.42
C LEU A 182 -19.87 22.81 -50.17
N VAL A 183 -19.72 22.71 -51.50
CA VAL A 183 -19.80 23.85 -52.42
C VAL A 183 -20.76 23.48 -53.56
N SER A 184 -21.65 24.41 -53.93
CA SER A 184 -22.62 24.29 -55.02
C SER A 184 -23.83 23.35 -54.81
N THR A 185 -24.74 23.73 -53.92
CA THR A 185 -26.18 23.81 -54.29
C THR A 185 -26.75 25.08 -53.66
N GLY A 186 -27.57 25.83 -54.41
CA GLY A 186 -28.10 27.12 -53.96
C GLY A 186 -29.32 27.01 -53.04
N THR A 187 -29.55 28.07 -52.26
CA THR A 187 -30.82 28.41 -51.60
C THR A 187 -31.53 27.29 -50.82
N LEU A 188 -31.10 27.07 -49.58
CA LEU A 188 -31.97 26.65 -48.47
C LEU A 188 -31.44 27.23 -47.15
N VAL A 189 -32.30 27.39 -46.15
CA VAL A 189 -32.03 28.17 -44.93
C VAL A 189 -31.00 27.46 -44.04
N PRO A 190 -29.94 28.13 -43.56
CA PRO A 190 -28.99 27.55 -42.63
C PRO A 190 -29.53 27.59 -41.19
N GLU A 191 -30.46 26.69 -40.87
CA GLU A 191 -30.76 26.37 -39.47
C GLU A 191 -29.65 25.47 -38.88
N ALA A 192 -29.03 25.96 -37.81
CA ALA A 192 -28.16 25.20 -36.90
C ALA A 192 -26.94 24.46 -37.51
N ILE A 193 -25.96 25.20 -38.06
CA ILE A 193 -24.56 24.75 -37.95
C ILE A 193 -24.18 24.83 -36.47
N TYR A 194 -24.16 23.69 -35.77
CA TYR A 194 -23.81 23.66 -34.34
C TYR A 194 -22.33 24.00 -34.12
N LEU A 195 -22.07 25.23 -33.66
CA LEU A 195 -20.75 25.68 -33.24
C LEU A 195 -20.58 25.37 -31.74
N PRO A 196 -19.69 24.43 -31.35
CA PRO A 196 -19.53 24.06 -29.95
C PRO A 196 -19.00 25.25 -29.12
N PRO A 197 -19.47 25.45 -27.87
CA PRO A 197 -18.98 26.52 -27.00
C PRO A 197 -17.47 26.46 -26.75
N ALA A 198 -16.87 27.60 -26.36
CA ALA A 198 -15.45 27.68 -26.06
C ALA A 198 -15.00 26.56 -25.08
N GLY A 199 -13.83 25.96 -25.35
CA GLY A 199 -13.31 24.80 -24.63
C GLY A 199 -13.86 23.44 -25.09
N HIS A 200 -14.99 23.39 -25.79
CA HIS A 200 -15.62 22.15 -26.24
C HIS A 200 -15.14 21.76 -27.65
N ARG A 201 -14.91 20.47 -27.87
CA ARG A 201 -14.52 19.88 -29.16
C ARG A 201 -15.60 18.90 -29.60
N LEU A 202 -15.96 18.94 -30.89
CA LEU A 202 -16.69 17.83 -31.53
C LEU A 202 -15.75 16.62 -31.64
N VAL A 203 -16.19 15.48 -31.11
CA VAL A 203 -15.46 14.22 -31.01
C VAL A 203 -16.25 13.17 -31.80
N THR A 204 -15.59 12.30 -32.57
CA THR A 204 -16.32 11.25 -33.31
C THR A 204 -16.82 10.17 -32.34
N HIS A 205 -17.82 9.37 -32.73
CA HIS A 205 -18.28 8.28 -31.88
C HIS A 205 -17.17 7.28 -31.51
N GLY A 206 -16.27 6.94 -32.45
CA GLY A 206 -15.14 6.06 -32.18
C GLY A 206 -14.10 6.67 -31.22
N ASP A 207 -13.80 7.97 -31.36
CA ASP A 207 -12.93 8.68 -30.41
C ASP A 207 -13.58 8.80 -29.02
N TRP A 208 -14.90 8.97 -28.97
CA TRP A 208 -15.66 9.07 -27.72
C TRP A 208 -15.70 7.72 -27.00
N ASP A 209 -15.98 6.63 -27.72
CA ASP A 209 -15.95 5.26 -27.19
C ASP A 209 -14.55 4.90 -26.68
N ALA A 210 -13.48 5.26 -27.42
CA ALA A 210 -12.10 5.04 -27.00
C ALA A 210 -11.73 5.85 -25.74
N LEU A 211 -12.14 7.12 -25.66
CA LEU A 211 -11.93 7.95 -24.47
C LEU A 211 -12.73 7.42 -23.27
N ASN A 212 -13.96 6.97 -23.49
CA ASN A 212 -14.82 6.44 -22.42
C ASN A 212 -14.32 5.06 -21.93
N ALA A 213 -13.70 4.25 -22.80
CA ALA A 213 -12.99 3.04 -22.42
C ALA A 213 -11.78 3.36 -21.54
N GLN A 214 -10.92 4.32 -21.93
CA GLN A 214 -9.78 4.77 -21.11
C GLN A 214 -10.23 5.36 -19.76
N VAL A 215 -11.32 6.13 -19.74
CA VAL A 215 -11.92 6.66 -18.50
C VAL A 215 -12.51 5.55 -17.61
N SER A 216 -12.92 4.42 -18.19
CA SER A 216 -13.37 3.25 -17.44
C SER A 216 -12.21 2.43 -16.90
N GLU A 217 -11.16 2.24 -17.70
CA GLU A 217 -9.90 1.58 -17.32
C GLU A 217 -9.20 2.31 -16.16
N LEU A 218 -8.94 3.61 -16.31
CA LEU A 218 -8.35 4.47 -15.27
C LEU A 218 -9.18 4.50 -13.97
N ARG A 219 -10.52 4.36 -14.08
CA ARG A 219 -11.43 4.29 -12.92
C ARG A 219 -11.33 2.93 -12.24
N GLY A 220 -11.16 1.85 -13.00
CA GLY A 220 -10.80 0.51 -12.51
C GLY A 220 -9.46 0.52 -11.79
N GLU A 221 -8.40 1.06 -12.40
CA GLU A 221 -7.08 1.21 -11.77
C GLU A 221 -7.16 2.02 -10.46
N THR A 222 -7.87 3.14 -10.48
CA THR A 222 -8.09 3.97 -9.28
C THR A 222 -8.80 3.17 -8.19
N SER A 223 -9.82 2.37 -8.53
CA SER A 223 -10.51 1.52 -7.54
C SER A 223 -9.61 0.41 -6.98
N ARG A 224 -8.72 -0.18 -7.79
CA ARG A 224 -7.77 -1.21 -7.31
C ARG A 224 -6.71 -0.61 -6.39
N LEU A 225 -6.17 0.56 -6.73
CA LEU A 225 -5.23 1.30 -5.89
C LEU A 225 -5.89 1.80 -4.58
N GLN A 226 -7.18 2.12 -4.61
CA GLN A 226 -7.95 2.45 -3.41
C GLN A 226 -8.05 1.24 -2.47
N THR A 227 -8.40 0.04 -2.98
CA THR A 227 -8.45 -1.19 -2.16
C THR A 227 -7.07 -1.61 -1.65
N GLU A 228 -6.02 -1.48 -2.46
CA GLU A 228 -4.63 -1.78 -2.09
C GLU A 228 -4.14 -0.83 -0.98
N LYS A 229 -4.49 0.47 -1.05
CA LYS A 229 -4.25 1.45 0.00
C LYS A 229 -4.96 1.07 1.31
N GLU A 230 -6.25 0.74 1.23
CA GLU A 230 -7.06 0.36 2.40
C GLU A 230 -6.60 -0.97 3.04
N GLU A 231 -5.93 -1.83 2.27
CA GLU A 231 -5.25 -3.04 2.76
C GLU A 231 -3.94 -2.73 3.50
N LEU A 232 -3.09 -1.90 2.91
CA LEU A 232 -1.84 -1.47 3.53
C LEU A 232 -2.07 -0.62 4.80
N GLU A 233 -3.14 0.16 4.85
CA GLU A 233 -3.56 0.88 6.07
C GLU A 233 -4.05 -0.08 7.16
N ARG A 234 -4.86 -1.09 6.80
CA ARG A 234 -5.27 -2.15 7.75
C ARG A 234 -4.07 -2.89 8.33
N GLU A 235 -3.09 -3.26 7.49
CA GLU A 235 -1.92 -4.00 7.97
C GLU A 235 -0.92 -3.12 8.73
N LEU A 236 -0.84 -1.82 8.42
CA LEU A 236 -0.11 -0.87 9.27
C LEU A 236 -0.74 -0.76 10.66
N ASP A 237 -2.08 -0.76 10.75
CA ASP A 237 -2.80 -0.75 12.03
C ASP A 237 -2.65 -2.06 12.81
N THR A 238 -2.73 -3.24 12.19
CA THR A 238 -2.50 -4.53 12.88
C THR A 238 -1.09 -4.62 13.45
N GLN A 239 -0.06 -4.27 12.66
CA GLN A 239 1.34 -4.28 13.08
C GLN A 239 1.63 -3.22 14.16
N THR A 240 1.05 -2.02 14.05
CA THR A 240 1.17 -0.98 15.10
C THR A 240 0.52 -1.44 16.40
N ASN A 241 -0.66 -2.08 16.34
CA ASN A 241 -1.31 -2.65 17.52
C ASN A 241 -0.54 -3.85 18.11
N HIS A 242 0.09 -4.68 17.28
CA HIS A 242 0.88 -5.83 17.73
C HIS A 242 2.17 -5.36 18.43
N THR A 243 2.93 -4.48 17.79
CA THR A 243 4.17 -3.91 18.36
C THR A 243 3.90 -3.10 19.63
N HIS A 244 2.79 -2.35 19.70
CA HIS A 244 2.38 -1.68 20.94
C HIS A 244 2.14 -2.68 22.09
N LYS A 245 1.43 -3.78 21.84
CA LYS A 245 1.20 -4.84 22.84
C LYS A 245 2.51 -5.50 23.31
N GLN A 246 3.44 -5.78 22.40
CA GLN A 246 4.78 -6.28 22.76
C GLN A 246 5.53 -5.28 23.65
N VAL A 247 5.55 -4.00 23.28
CA VAL A 247 6.23 -2.94 24.04
C VAL A 247 5.63 -2.79 25.44
N SER A 248 4.29 -2.79 25.57
CA SER A 248 3.63 -2.76 26.89
C SER A 248 3.95 -3.99 27.74
N MET A 249 3.99 -5.18 27.16
CA MET A 249 4.35 -6.41 27.88
C MET A 249 5.80 -6.35 28.41
N LEU A 250 6.75 -5.92 27.58
CA LEU A 250 8.14 -5.72 27.97
C LEU A 250 8.28 -4.62 29.03
N GLN A 251 7.54 -3.51 28.92
CA GLN A 251 7.50 -2.46 29.94
C GLN A 251 7.00 -2.99 31.29
N CYS A 252 5.92 -3.80 31.31
CA CYS A 252 5.44 -4.44 32.54
C CYS A 252 6.46 -5.42 33.12
N GLN A 253 7.15 -6.21 32.29
CA GLN A 253 8.20 -7.13 32.73
C GLN A 253 9.39 -6.36 33.35
N VAL A 254 9.82 -5.27 32.73
CA VAL A 254 10.89 -4.39 33.25
C VAL A 254 10.50 -3.82 34.61
N HIS A 255 9.32 -3.20 34.75
CA HIS A 255 8.85 -2.66 36.04
C HIS A 255 8.76 -3.75 37.14
N THR A 256 8.33 -4.96 36.77
CA THR A 256 8.27 -6.10 37.71
C THR A 256 9.67 -6.52 38.17
N SER A 257 10.63 -6.58 37.24
CA SER A 257 12.03 -6.88 37.57
C SER A 257 12.70 -5.79 38.41
N GLU A 258 12.37 -4.52 38.17
CA GLU A 258 12.89 -3.39 38.95
C GLU A 258 12.34 -3.41 40.37
N ALA A 259 11.04 -3.63 40.56
CA ALA A 259 10.43 -3.77 41.88
C ALA A 259 11.08 -4.92 42.70
N LEU A 260 11.31 -6.07 42.07
CA LEU A 260 11.99 -7.21 42.69
C LEU A 260 13.45 -6.90 43.05
N LEU A 261 14.18 -6.17 42.20
CA LEU A 261 15.54 -5.70 42.52
C LEU A 261 15.56 -4.71 43.69
N GLN A 262 14.59 -3.78 43.75
CA GLN A 262 14.43 -2.86 44.88
C GLN A 262 14.12 -3.61 46.18
N ASP A 263 13.31 -4.67 46.14
CA ASP A 263 12.99 -5.48 47.33
C ASP A 263 14.17 -6.35 47.78
N ILE A 264 14.96 -6.91 46.85
CA ILE A 264 16.25 -7.56 47.17
C ILE A 264 17.21 -6.55 47.81
N GLN A 265 17.30 -5.32 47.30
CA GLN A 265 18.14 -4.27 47.88
C GLN A 265 17.70 -3.89 49.30
N LYS A 266 16.38 -3.78 49.56
CA LYS A 266 15.82 -3.58 50.90
C LYS A 266 16.19 -4.75 51.84
N ALA A 267 15.94 -5.99 51.42
CA ALA A 267 16.25 -7.19 52.21
C ALA A 267 17.75 -7.34 52.50
N PHE A 268 18.63 -7.02 51.54
CA PHE A 268 20.07 -7.00 51.75
C PHE A 268 20.47 -5.97 52.82
N SER A 269 19.94 -4.74 52.74
CA SER A 269 20.23 -3.70 53.75
C SER A 269 19.76 -4.09 55.16
N GLN A 270 18.60 -4.76 55.27
CA GLN A 270 18.07 -5.27 56.53
C GLN A 270 18.97 -6.39 57.11
N SER A 271 19.38 -7.34 56.26
CA SER A 271 20.32 -8.41 56.64
C SER A 271 21.68 -7.85 57.08
N GLN A 272 22.23 -6.89 56.33
CA GLN A 272 23.47 -6.19 56.66
C GLN A 272 23.39 -5.52 58.04
N ASN A 273 22.31 -4.79 58.31
CA ASN A 273 22.08 -4.13 59.60
C ASN A 273 21.91 -5.14 60.75
N ALA A 274 21.22 -6.26 60.52
CA ALA A 274 21.06 -7.32 61.52
C ALA A 274 22.39 -8.02 61.86
N VAL A 275 23.25 -8.25 60.86
CA VAL A 275 24.62 -8.78 61.07
C VAL A 275 25.48 -7.77 61.84
N GLN A 276 25.38 -6.48 61.54
CA GLN A 276 26.08 -5.43 62.28
C GLN A 276 25.64 -5.35 63.75
N SER A 277 24.33 -5.48 64.05
CA SER A 277 23.82 -5.56 65.43
C SER A 277 24.42 -6.76 66.17
N ARG A 278 24.33 -7.96 65.59
CA ARG A 278 24.89 -9.18 66.19
C ARG A 278 26.40 -9.08 66.43
N LEU A 279 27.14 -8.45 65.52
CA LEU A 279 28.58 -8.21 65.70
C LEU A 279 28.86 -7.22 66.84
N ALA A 280 28.06 -6.16 66.97
CA ALA A 280 28.17 -5.23 68.10
C ALA A 280 27.85 -5.91 69.43
N GLU A 281 26.78 -6.71 69.50
CA GLU A 281 26.39 -7.52 70.65
C GLU A 281 27.49 -8.51 71.07
N LEU A 282 28.08 -9.23 70.10
CA LEU A 282 29.23 -10.12 70.34
C LEU A 282 30.47 -9.36 70.82
N SER A 283 30.75 -8.17 70.28
CA SER A 283 31.88 -7.34 70.77
C SER A 283 31.68 -6.86 72.21
N PHE A 284 30.42 -6.63 72.62
CA PHE A 284 30.06 -6.23 73.97
C PHE A 284 30.12 -7.42 74.95
N SER A 285 29.60 -8.59 74.56
CA SER A 285 29.67 -9.80 75.38
C SER A 285 31.12 -10.28 75.54
N GLN A 286 31.93 -10.27 74.47
CA GLN A 286 33.37 -10.53 74.54
C GLN A 286 34.06 -9.59 75.52
N ARG A 287 33.83 -8.26 75.41
CA ARG A 287 34.43 -7.27 76.31
C ARG A 287 34.05 -7.54 77.77
N LYS A 288 32.78 -7.87 78.04
CA LYS A 288 32.29 -8.22 79.38
C LYS A 288 32.97 -9.48 79.92
N VAL A 289 33.09 -10.55 79.11
CA VAL A 289 33.79 -11.79 79.49
C VAL A 289 35.27 -11.53 79.77
N CYS A 290 35.95 -10.72 78.96
CA CYS A 290 37.34 -10.32 79.22
C CYS A 290 37.48 -9.54 80.54
N SER A 291 36.53 -8.68 80.90
CA SER A 291 36.50 -8.01 82.21
C SER A 291 36.27 -8.97 83.37
N GLU A 292 35.33 -9.92 83.25
CA GLU A 292 35.08 -10.94 84.29
C GLU A 292 36.30 -11.85 84.49
N LEU A 293 36.93 -12.34 83.42
CA LEU A 293 38.17 -13.11 83.47
C LEU A 293 39.33 -12.31 84.10
N SER A 294 39.39 -11.00 83.85
CA SER A 294 40.40 -10.12 84.46
C SER A 294 40.16 -9.91 85.96
N ARG A 295 38.89 -9.95 86.42
CA ARG A 295 38.57 -9.94 87.87
C ARG A 295 38.96 -11.26 88.51
N LEU A 296 38.50 -12.40 87.96
CA LEU A 296 38.77 -13.73 88.51
C LEU A 296 40.27 -14.04 88.60
N LYS A 297 41.08 -13.60 87.61
CA LYS A 297 42.54 -13.73 87.65
C LYS A 297 43.23 -12.86 88.72
N GLY A 298 42.54 -11.84 89.24
CA GLY A 298 42.96 -11.09 90.43
C GLY A 298 42.44 -11.69 91.75
N GLU A 299 41.63 -12.75 91.67
CA GLU A 299 40.90 -13.41 92.76
C GLU A 299 41.44 -14.84 93.00
N GLU A 300 42.55 -15.20 92.34
CA GLU A 300 43.16 -16.54 92.33
C GLU A 300 44.36 -16.66 93.29
N VAL A 301 44.13 -16.41 94.58
CA VAL A 301 45.01 -16.84 95.68
C VAL A 301 44.13 -17.36 96.83
N GLU A 302 44.50 -18.50 97.40
CA GLU A 302 43.80 -19.26 98.45
C GLU A 302 42.47 -19.95 98.04
N HIS A 303 42.60 -21.16 97.47
CA HIS A 303 42.17 -22.33 98.26
C HIS A 303 42.99 -23.59 97.96
N GLU A 304 43.14 -24.45 98.95
CA GLU A 304 43.91 -25.70 98.86
C GLU A 304 43.16 -26.84 98.14
N GLY A 305 43.94 -27.78 97.62
CA GLY A 305 43.60 -29.22 97.60
C GLY A 305 44.48 -29.97 98.62
N PRO A 306 44.17 -31.23 98.97
CA PRO A 306 43.78 -32.25 97.99
C PRO A 306 42.57 -33.13 98.42
N ASP A 307 42.42 -34.26 97.70
CA ASP A 307 41.67 -35.47 98.06
C ASP A 307 40.14 -35.39 98.24
N SER A 308 39.43 -35.84 97.20
CA SER A 308 38.29 -36.76 97.39
C SER A 308 38.12 -37.70 96.18
N SER A 309 37.55 -38.88 96.42
CA SER A 309 37.54 -40.02 95.49
C SER A 309 36.29 -40.10 94.61
N PHE A 310 36.40 -40.88 93.52
CA PHE A 310 35.39 -41.15 92.50
C PHE A 310 33.95 -41.42 93.00
N PRO A 311 32.97 -41.03 92.18
CA PRO A 311 31.90 -41.97 91.78
C PRO A 311 31.68 -41.98 90.25
N ALA A 312 32.63 -42.54 89.48
CA ALA A 312 32.63 -42.50 88.02
C ALA A 312 31.40 -43.13 87.33
N THR A 313 30.74 -44.12 87.96
CA THR A 313 29.69 -44.94 87.35
C THR A 313 28.31 -44.27 87.27
N LEU A 314 28.00 -43.29 88.10
CA LEU A 314 26.70 -42.59 88.07
C LEU A 314 26.76 -41.33 87.19
N GLN A 315 27.89 -40.61 87.22
CA GLN A 315 28.09 -39.44 86.35
C GLN A 315 28.30 -39.84 84.88
N GLY A 316 28.88 -41.03 84.62
CA GLY A 316 29.00 -41.60 83.28
C GLY A 316 27.65 -41.72 82.55
N ALA A 317 26.61 -42.24 83.20
CA ALA A 317 25.28 -42.38 82.60
C ALA A 317 24.65 -41.02 82.23
N HIS A 318 24.83 -39.99 83.07
CA HIS A 318 24.36 -38.63 82.75
C HIS A 318 25.21 -37.92 81.69
N CYS A 319 26.45 -38.35 81.44
CA CYS A 319 27.22 -37.92 80.27
C CYS A 319 26.75 -38.65 79.00
N GLU A 320 26.54 -39.96 79.07
CA GLU A 320 26.07 -40.78 77.95
C GLU A 320 24.69 -40.32 77.45
N GLU A 321 23.73 -40.07 78.35
CA GLU A 321 22.39 -39.61 77.95
C GLU A 321 22.41 -38.21 77.32
N ARG A 322 23.30 -37.32 77.78
CA ARG A 322 23.50 -36.02 77.11
C ARG A 322 24.08 -36.18 75.71
N LEU A 323 25.04 -37.07 75.52
CA LEU A 323 25.59 -37.37 74.19
C LEU A 323 24.55 -38.02 73.27
N ARG A 324 23.64 -38.86 73.79
CA ARG A 324 22.50 -39.39 73.01
C ARG A 324 21.56 -38.29 72.55
N ILE A 325 21.18 -37.37 73.45
CA ILE A 325 20.34 -36.21 73.11
C ILE A 325 21.03 -35.30 72.08
N GLU A 326 22.34 -35.07 72.24
CA GLU A 326 23.14 -34.28 71.28
C GLU A 326 23.24 -34.97 69.90
N ILE A 327 23.42 -36.30 69.86
CA ILE A 327 23.41 -37.08 68.61
C ILE A 327 22.03 -37.00 67.92
N VAL A 328 20.93 -37.18 68.66
CA VAL A 328 19.57 -37.07 68.09
C VAL A 328 19.31 -35.65 67.60
N HIS A 329 19.72 -34.63 68.34
CA HIS A 329 19.55 -33.23 67.92
C HIS A 329 20.40 -32.88 66.68
N LEU A 330 21.61 -33.43 66.57
CA LEU A 330 22.44 -33.30 65.36
C LEU A 330 21.88 -34.09 64.17
N GLN A 331 21.16 -35.20 64.41
CA GLN A 331 20.42 -35.92 63.38
C GLN A 331 19.21 -35.10 62.90
N GLU A 332 18.39 -34.56 63.80
CA GLU A 332 17.29 -33.63 63.47
C GLU A 332 17.77 -32.40 62.67
N GLN A 333 18.92 -31.82 63.07
CA GLN A 333 19.56 -30.73 62.31
C GLN A 333 20.06 -31.18 60.93
N LEU A 334 20.53 -32.42 60.78
CA LEU A 334 21.02 -32.92 59.48
C LEU A 334 19.85 -33.26 58.55
N ASP A 335 18.81 -33.91 59.08
CA ASP A 335 17.59 -34.26 58.35
C ASP A 335 16.90 -32.99 57.81
N THR A 336 16.69 -31.98 58.66
CA THR A 336 16.13 -30.68 58.22
C THR A 336 17.02 -29.97 57.18
N ARG A 337 18.35 -30.09 57.26
CA ARG A 337 19.27 -29.56 56.23
C ARG A 337 19.25 -30.36 54.92
N THR A 338 18.85 -31.64 54.95
CA THR A 338 18.58 -32.41 53.73
C THR A 338 17.24 -32.03 53.10
N GLU A 339 16.18 -31.85 53.89
CA GLU A 339 14.88 -31.36 53.40
C GLU A 339 15.00 -29.96 52.77
N GLU A 340 15.76 -29.04 53.38
CA GLU A 340 16.10 -27.74 52.77
C GLU A 340 16.84 -27.91 51.43
N ASN A 341 17.76 -28.88 51.31
CA ASN A 341 18.51 -29.13 50.08
C ASN A 341 17.61 -29.66 48.96
N ASP A 342 16.74 -30.62 49.25
CA ASP A 342 15.83 -31.21 48.27
C ASP A 342 14.84 -30.16 47.75
N VAL A 343 14.30 -29.30 48.63
CA VAL A 343 13.45 -28.16 48.24
C VAL A 343 14.21 -27.17 47.35
N LEU A 344 15.46 -26.84 47.69
CA LEU A 344 16.32 -25.99 46.84
C LEU A 344 16.64 -26.66 45.49
N GLY A 345 16.83 -27.98 45.45
CA GLY A 345 17.02 -28.75 44.24
C GLY A 345 15.81 -28.69 43.30
N VAL A 346 14.60 -28.84 43.85
CA VAL A 346 13.35 -28.67 43.09
C VAL A 346 13.22 -27.24 42.58
N GLN A 347 13.47 -26.22 43.41
CA GLN A 347 13.43 -24.81 42.99
C GLN A 347 14.44 -24.51 41.87
N LEU A 348 15.67 -24.99 41.97
CA LEU A 348 16.69 -24.85 40.92
C LEU A 348 16.27 -25.55 39.62
N SER A 349 15.63 -26.73 39.70
CA SER A 349 15.11 -27.41 38.51
C SER A 349 13.99 -26.61 37.83
N SER A 350 13.06 -26.04 38.61
CA SER A 350 11.96 -25.21 38.09
C SER A 350 12.46 -23.90 37.48
N LEU A 351 13.44 -23.25 38.11
CA LEU A 351 14.08 -22.03 37.58
C LEU A 351 14.86 -22.33 36.30
N LYS A 352 15.50 -23.50 36.21
CA LYS A 352 16.18 -23.94 34.99
C LYS A 352 15.19 -24.14 33.84
N THR A 353 14.10 -24.88 34.05
CA THR A 353 13.08 -25.09 33.00
C THR A 353 12.43 -23.77 32.56
N GLU A 354 12.21 -22.84 33.49
CA GLU A 354 11.69 -21.51 33.18
C GLU A 354 12.70 -20.67 32.38
N THR A 355 13.99 -20.77 32.69
CA THR A 355 15.08 -20.12 31.92
C THR A 355 15.15 -20.69 30.50
N GLU A 356 15.06 -22.01 30.33
CA GLU A 356 15.03 -22.67 29.02
C GLU A 356 13.78 -22.27 28.21
N ARG A 357 12.61 -22.18 28.87
CA ARG A 357 11.36 -21.69 28.27
C ARG A 357 11.48 -20.24 27.79
N ILE A 358 11.99 -19.34 28.62
CA ILE A 358 12.23 -17.93 28.26
C ILE A 358 13.26 -17.82 27.12
N GLN A 359 14.30 -18.65 27.13
CA GLN A 359 15.30 -18.69 26.06
C GLN A 359 14.68 -19.11 24.72
N SER A 360 13.83 -20.14 24.69
CA SER A 360 13.16 -20.56 23.45
C SER A 360 12.21 -19.47 22.90
N GLN A 361 11.48 -18.77 23.77
CA GLN A 361 10.62 -17.64 23.36
C GLN A 361 11.42 -16.46 22.81
N ARG A 362 12.57 -16.13 23.42
CA ARG A 362 13.50 -15.12 22.90
C ARG A 362 14.00 -15.49 21.50
N GLU A 363 14.33 -16.75 21.27
CA GLU A 363 14.85 -17.23 19.98
C GLU A 363 13.77 -17.26 18.90
N GLN A 364 12.53 -17.63 19.25
CA GLN A 364 11.37 -17.50 18.36
C GLN A 364 11.11 -16.03 17.98
N LEU A 365 10.97 -15.12 18.95
CA LEU A 365 10.74 -13.69 18.70
C LEU A 365 11.87 -13.05 17.88
N HIS A 366 13.11 -13.54 18.02
CA HIS A 366 14.23 -13.09 17.21
C HIS A 366 14.12 -13.56 15.75
N ALA A 367 13.66 -14.79 15.50
CA ALA A 367 13.38 -15.30 14.15
C ALA A 367 12.22 -14.56 13.48
N GLU A 368 11.14 -14.28 14.21
CA GLU A 368 9.99 -13.49 13.75
C GLU A 368 10.41 -12.06 13.38
N LEU A 369 11.19 -11.39 14.23
CA LEU A 369 11.75 -10.05 13.96
C LEU A 369 12.63 -10.04 12.70
N LEU A 370 13.44 -11.09 12.48
CA LEU A 370 14.26 -11.22 11.27
C LEU A 370 13.39 -11.42 10.01
N ALA A 371 12.32 -12.21 10.09
CA ALA A 371 11.39 -12.42 8.98
C ALA A 371 10.68 -11.11 8.58
N CYS A 372 10.05 -10.41 9.53
CA CYS A 372 9.42 -9.11 9.28
C CYS A 372 10.44 -8.08 8.73
N ARG A 373 11.70 -8.14 9.17
CA ARG A 373 12.76 -7.26 8.63
C ARG A 373 13.11 -7.57 7.17
N THR A 374 13.10 -8.83 6.74
CA THR A 374 13.30 -9.18 5.32
C THR A 374 12.10 -8.82 4.46
N GLU A 375 10.89 -8.93 4.99
CA GLU A 375 9.65 -8.53 4.31
C GLU A 375 9.60 -7.01 4.09
N VAL A 376 9.89 -6.21 5.12
CA VAL A 376 9.99 -4.74 5.01
C VAL A 376 11.04 -4.32 3.97
N GLU A 377 12.14 -5.06 3.84
CA GLU A 377 13.16 -4.76 2.81
C GLU A 377 12.69 -5.15 1.40
N ALA A 378 11.97 -6.27 1.24
CA ALA A 378 11.34 -6.64 -0.02
C ALA A 378 10.28 -5.62 -0.47
N LEU A 379 9.45 -5.14 0.47
CA LEU A 379 8.45 -4.08 0.22
C LEU A 379 9.11 -2.75 -0.17
N ARG A 380 10.27 -2.39 0.42
CA ARG A 380 11.06 -1.22 -0.01
C ARG A 380 11.55 -1.35 -1.45
N VAL A 381 12.04 -2.53 -1.84
CA VAL A 381 12.48 -2.80 -3.22
C VAL A 381 11.29 -2.69 -4.19
N ALA A 382 10.14 -3.30 -3.87
CA ALA A 382 8.92 -3.19 -4.66
C ALA A 382 8.45 -1.73 -4.81
N LEU A 383 8.41 -0.96 -3.72
CA LEU A 383 8.08 0.46 -3.74
C LEU A 383 9.04 1.27 -4.62
N SER A 384 10.34 0.98 -4.55
CA SER A 384 11.35 1.65 -5.41
C SER A 384 11.12 1.34 -6.90
N HIS A 385 10.70 0.13 -7.23
CA HIS A 385 10.36 -0.25 -8.60
C HIS A 385 9.11 0.49 -9.09
N VAL A 386 8.02 0.51 -8.31
CA VAL A 386 6.79 1.25 -8.63
C VAL A 386 7.04 2.76 -8.78
N GLN A 387 7.90 3.34 -7.93
CA GLN A 387 8.33 4.73 -8.10
C GLN A 387 9.14 4.97 -9.39
N SER A 388 9.92 3.98 -9.85
CA SER A 388 10.69 4.08 -11.10
C SER A 388 9.79 3.98 -12.34
N THR A 389 8.81 3.08 -12.35
CA THR A 389 7.87 2.92 -13.46
C THR A 389 6.89 4.08 -13.54
N ASN A 390 6.42 4.60 -12.41
CA ASN A 390 5.58 5.81 -12.38
C ASN A 390 6.30 7.04 -12.96
N LYS A 391 7.60 7.22 -12.65
CA LYS A 391 8.44 8.27 -13.26
C LYS A 391 8.60 8.09 -14.77
N ALA A 392 8.79 6.85 -15.25
CA ALA A 392 8.86 6.56 -16.68
C ALA A 392 7.54 6.91 -17.40
N LEU A 393 6.41 6.41 -16.89
CA LEU A 393 5.08 6.69 -17.43
C LEU A 393 4.73 8.20 -17.39
N SER A 394 5.20 8.93 -16.38
CA SER A 394 5.05 10.39 -16.32
C SER A 394 5.84 11.11 -17.43
N ASN A 395 7.05 10.63 -17.77
CA ASN A 395 7.85 11.18 -18.87
C ASN A 395 7.21 10.85 -20.23
N ASP A 396 6.74 9.60 -20.42
CA ASP A 396 6.06 9.19 -21.64
C ASP A 396 4.76 9.97 -21.85
N LYS A 397 3.97 10.17 -20.80
CA LYS A 397 2.77 11.04 -20.81
C LYS A 397 3.10 12.47 -21.21
N ALA A 398 4.21 13.04 -20.73
CA ALA A 398 4.65 14.37 -21.14
C ALA A 398 5.08 14.40 -22.62
N SER A 399 5.80 13.38 -23.10
CA SER A 399 6.21 13.23 -24.49
C SER A 399 5.02 13.12 -25.44
N LEU A 400 4.05 12.24 -25.15
CA LEU A 400 2.81 12.14 -25.94
C LEU A 400 2.03 13.45 -25.92
N HIS A 401 1.94 14.14 -24.76
CA HIS A 401 1.24 15.42 -24.69
C HIS A 401 1.91 16.49 -25.58
N GLN A 402 3.24 16.56 -25.61
CA GLN A 402 3.96 17.45 -26.52
C GLN A 402 3.70 17.08 -28.00
N GLN A 403 3.76 15.80 -28.36
CA GLN A 403 3.43 15.34 -29.73
C GLN A 403 2.00 15.72 -30.13
N CYS A 404 1.02 15.65 -29.21
CA CYS A 404 -0.35 16.12 -29.46
C CYS A 404 -0.43 17.63 -29.70
N LEU A 405 0.41 18.45 -29.05
CA LEU A 405 0.49 19.89 -29.28
C LEU A 405 1.14 20.22 -30.64
N GLU A 406 2.21 19.50 -31.01
CA GLU A 406 2.89 19.64 -32.30
C GLU A 406 1.97 19.25 -33.47
N LEU A 407 1.29 18.10 -33.39
CA LEU A 407 0.29 17.69 -34.37
C LEU A 407 -0.89 18.68 -34.46
N ARG A 408 -1.33 19.24 -33.32
CA ARG A 408 -2.36 20.29 -33.31
C ARG A 408 -1.89 21.57 -34.02
N SER A 409 -0.63 21.95 -33.87
CA SER A 409 -0.03 23.07 -34.60
C SER A 409 0.02 22.82 -36.11
N GLN A 410 0.44 21.62 -36.53
CA GLN A 410 0.42 21.20 -37.94
C GLN A 410 -0.99 21.26 -38.54
N VAL A 411 -2.02 20.77 -37.83
CA VAL A 411 -3.42 20.85 -38.28
C VAL A 411 -3.92 22.29 -38.41
N ILE A 412 -3.49 23.21 -37.53
CA ILE A 412 -3.82 24.64 -37.66
C ILE A 412 -3.14 25.25 -38.89
N SER A 413 -1.86 24.92 -39.14
CA SER A 413 -1.11 25.38 -40.31
C SER A 413 -1.74 24.89 -41.62
N LEU A 414 -2.08 23.59 -41.70
CA LEU A 414 -2.74 23.00 -42.87
C LEU A 414 -4.13 23.59 -43.13
N ARG A 415 -4.91 23.88 -42.08
CA ARG A 415 -6.20 24.60 -42.23
C ARG A 415 -6.00 25.98 -42.85
N SER A 416 -5.04 26.77 -42.36
CA SER A 416 -4.72 28.08 -42.94
C SER A 416 -4.27 28.01 -44.42
N GLN A 417 -3.53 26.95 -44.80
CA GLN A 417 -3.19 26.69 -46.21
C GLN A 417 -4.43 26.33 -47.06
N VAL A 418 -5.36 25.54 -46.52
CA VAL A 418 -6.64 25.26 -47.19
C VAL A 418 -7.48 26.52 -47.34
N ASP A 419 -7.59 27.35 -46.30
CA ASP A 419 -8.38 28.59 -46.32
C ASP A 419 -7.82 29.60 -47.35
N THR A 420 -6.49 29.73 -47.45
CA THR A 420 -5.85 30.59 -48.45
C THR A 420 -6.02 30.05 -49.88
N THR A 421 -5.85 28.74 -50.11
CA THR A 421 -6.11 28.14 -51.44
C THR A 421 -7.58 28.23 -51.86
N GLN A 422 -8.53 28.06 -50.94
CA GLN A 422 -9.95 28.24 -51.21
C GLN A 422 -10.28 29.72 -51.54
N THR A 423 -9.58 30.67 -50.93
CA THR A 423 -9.73 32.11 -51.25
C THR A 423 -9.24 32.39 -52.67
N VAL A 424 -8.00 31.99 -53.01
CA VAL A 424 -7.45 32.13 -54.36
C VAL A 424 -8.33 31.44 -55.42
N GLN A 425 -8.96 30.31 -55.09
CA GLN A 425 -9.91 29.64 -55.99
C GLN A 425 -11.19 30.48 -56.22
N LYS A 426 -11.75 31.10 -55.17
CA LYS A 426 -12.91 32.01 -55.30
C LYS A 426 -12.56 33.22 -56.16
N ASP A 427 -11.39 33.82 -55.92
CA ASP A 427 -10.91 35.00 -56.66
C ASP A 427 -10.72 34.67 -58.15
N PHE A 428 -10.14 33.50 -58.46
CA PHE A 428 -10.01 33.03 -59.85
C PHE A 428 -11.38 32.78 -60.51
N VAL A 429 -12.35 32.20 -59.79
CA VAL A 429 -13.72 32.02 -60.32
C VAL A 429 -14.39 33.37 -60.58
N GLN A 430 -14.31 34.32 -59.66
CA GLN A 430 -14.84 35.68 -59.85
C GLN A 430 -14.18 36.40 -61.04
N LEU A 431 -12.86 36.31 -61.16
CA LEU A 431 -12.11 36.87 -62.29
C LEU A 431 -12.53 36.23 -63.61
N SER A 432 -12.73 34.90 -63.65
CA SER A 432 -13.19 34.20 -64.85
C SER A 432 -14.61 34.61 -65.27
N GLN A 433 -15.52 34.81 -64.30
CA GLN A 433 -16.88 35.29 -64.54
C GLN A 433 -16.89 36.74 -65.05
N SER A 434 -16.11 37.62 -64.42
CA SER A 434 -15.93 39.01 -64.84
C SER A 434 -15.36 39.11 -66.26
N LEU A 435 -14.32 38.32 -66.57
CA LEU A 435 -13.76 38.21 -67.91
C LEU A 435 -14.78 37.70 -68.93
N GLN A 436 -15.57 36.68 -68.58
CA GLN A 436 -16.61 36.13 -69.46
C GLN A 436 -17.71 37.17 -69.75
N VAL A 437 -18.12 37.96 -68.76
CA VAL A 437 -19.06 39.07 -68.95
C VAL A 437 -18.45 40.17 -69.84
N LYS A 438 -17.21 40.60 -69.59
CA LYS A 438 -16.54 41.61 -70.43
C LYS A 438 -16.38 41.16 -71.88
N LEU A 439 -16.03 39.89 -72.11
CA LEU A 439 -15.94 39.33 -73.47
C LEU A 439 -17.30 39.28 -74.17
N GLU A 440 -18.38 38.95 -73.45
CA GLU A 440 -19.74 38.94 -74.02
C GLU A 440 -20.27 40.36 -74.29
N LEU A 441 -19.95 41.36 -73.45
CA LEU A 441 -20.23 42.76 -73.73
C LEU A 441 -19.48 43.26 -74.98
N ILE A 442 -18.20 42.93 -75.13
CA ILE A 442 -17.41 43.23 -76.35
C ILE A 442 -18.02 42.53 -77.58
N ARG A 443 -18.58 41.32 -77.43
CA ARG A 443 -19.28 40.60 -78.50
C ARG A 443 -20.65 41.20 -78.87
N GLN A 444 -21.22 42.04 -78.00
CA GLN A 444 -22.49 42.75 -78.21
C GLN A 444 -22.33 44.21 -78.65
N ALA A 445 -21.12 44.79 -78.53
CA ALA A 445 -20.84 46.17 -78.89
C ALA A 445 -20.97 46.43 -80.41
N GLU A 446 -21.61 47.54 -80.77
CA GLU A 446 -21.86 47.94 -82.16
C GLU A 446 -20.77 48.90 -82.71
N SER A 447 -19.93 49.48 -81.84
CA SER A 447 -18.85 50.39 -82.24
C SER A 447 -17.49 50.09 -81.57
N LEU A 448 -16.41 50.51 -82.24
CA LEU A 448 -15.05 50.43 -81.71
C LEU A 448 -14.76 51.39 -80.54
N GLU A 449 -15.68 52.32 -80.24
CA GLU A 449 -15.58 53.25 -79.12
C GLU A 449 -16.16 52.61 -77.86
N GLN A 450 -17.32 51.94 -77.96
CA GLN A 450 -17.90 51.12 -76.89
C GLN A 450 -16.93 50.01 -76.43
N VAL A 451 -16.24 49.36 -77.38
CA VAL A 451 -15.22 48.34 -77.05
C VAL A 451 -14.03 48.91 -76.27
N ARG A 452 -13.68 50.20 -76.44
CA ARG A 452 -12.63 50.85 -75.64
C ARG A 452 -13.15 51.14 -74.23
N GLU A 453 -14.36 51.67 -74.11
CA GLU A 453 -15.00 52.01 -72.83
C GLU A 453 -15.07 50.79 -71.89
N ILE A 454 -15.55 49.64 -72.39
CA ILE A 454 -15.64 48.36 -71.64
C ILE A 454 -14.25 47.85 -71.15
N LEU A 455 -13.19 48.19 -71.88
CA LEU A 455 -11.81 47.85 -71.51
C LEU A 455 -11.20 48.88 -70.53
N GLU A 456 -11.46 50.18 -70.72
CA GLU A 456 -10.96 51.27 -69.89
C GLU A 456 -11.64 51.33 -68.50
N GLU A 457 -12.90 50.90 -68.38
CA GLU A 457 -13.56 50.67 -67.07
C GLU A 457 -12.74 49.72 -66.17
N GLY A 458 -11.98 48.78 -66.75
CA GLY A 458 -11.08 47.90 -65.99
C GLY A 458 -9.76 48.55 -65.54
N VAL A 459 -9.43 49.74 -66.04
CA VAL A 459 -8.17 50.45 -65.78
C VAL A 459 -8.36 51.59 -64.78
N SER A 460 -9.51 52.28 -64.83
CA SER A 460 -9.77 53.44 -63.95
C SER A 460 -9.81 53.07 -62.46
N GLU A 461 -10.46 51.97 -62.07
CA GLU A 461 -10.52 51.55 -60.65
C GLU A 461 -9.14 51.18 -60.09
N ALA A 462 -8.24 50.61 -60.91
CA ALA A 462 -6.89 50.22 -60.48
C ALA A 462 -5.93 51.42 -60.30
N SER A 463 -6.37 52.65 -60.61
CA SER A 463 -5.53 53.86 -60.62
C SER A 463 -5.69 54.78 -59.39
N SER A 464 -6.60 54.46 -58.46
CA SER A 464 -6.77 55.22 -57.22
C SER A 464 -5.63 54.94 -56.23
N PRO A 465 -4.84 55.95 -55.79
CA PRO A 465 -3.78 55.75 -54.80
C PRO A 465 -4.38 55.50 -53.40
N PRO A 466 -3.72 54.69 -52.54
CA PRO A 466 -4.12 54.53 -51.15
C PRO A 466 -3.94 55.86 -50.41
N ALA A 467 -4.98 56.31 -49.70
CA ALA A 467 -4.91 57.46 -48.82
C ALA A 467 -4.33 57.08 -47.45
N ASP A 468 -3.53 57.96 -46.86
CA ASP A 468 -2.99 57.79 -45.50
C ASP A 468 -4.09 57.70 -44.43
N ALA A 469 -3.97 56.74 -43.52
CA ALA A 469 -4.57 56.79 -42.19
C ALA A 469 -3.74 55.98 -41.18
N SER A 470 -3.53 56.59 -40.01
CA SER A 470 -2.69 56.16 -38.88
C SER A 470 -3.04 54.81 -38.25
#